data_AF-A0A5R9JB52-F1
#
_entry.id   AF-A0A5R9JB52-F1
#
_cell.length_a   1.000
_cell.length_b   1.000
_cell.length_c   1.000
_cell.angle_alpha   90.00
_cell.angle_beta   90.00
_cell.angle_gamma   90.00
#
_symmetry.space_group_name_H-M   'P 1'
#
loop_
_entity.id
_entity.type
_entity.pdbx_description
1 polymer ?
#
loop_
_entity_poly.entity_id
_entity_poly.type
_entity_poly.pdbx_seq_one_letter_code
_entity_poly.pdbx_strand_id
1 'polypeptide(L)'
;MAPTGLLNRPLARHDFGIAPEHNQSVRSFMARCASDGGLMSLRGNGIRSQTIANAVAKGPIGRDRAWQQIERAMVVPPLVAEPRVRVWRYLIGRDHPFVLPDDRPGKASLGRDAVEVRYAAMGNLHTGLIMGGGSWSFAVSDHAVGRIYQRSPGVDPRQAILEAHDGLLSLTAGDVAIMLDRGFWTVPTASGAFLVNVRMMVLASELEIPARDREVGVFVFADTYLDQDALQPAQEAEAALLQRREPRYLGGALCPAALRPPIHLPPEALQ
;
A
#
# COMPACT_ATOMS: atom_id res chain seq x y z
N MET A 1 -0.71 -26.64 15.16
CA MET A 1 0.64 -26.44 15.74
C MET A 1 1.06 -25.01 15.45
N ALA A 2 1.25 -24.19 16.48
CA ALA A 2 1.74 -22.82 16.29
C ALA A 2 3.22 -22.88 15.86
N PRO A 3 3.65 -22.16 14.81
CA PRO A 3 5.05 -22.15 14.40
C PRO A 3 5.90 -21.48 15.48
N THR A 4 6.64 -22.30 16.24
CA THR A 4 7.49 -21.92 17.36
C THR A 4 8.83 -21.28 16.94
N GLY A 5 9.00 -20.91 15.66
CA GLY A 5 10.24 -20.32 15.12
C GLY A 5 10.25 -18.79 14.98
N LEU A 6 9.14 -18.10 15.22
CA LEU A 6 8.94 -16.68 14.82
C LEU A 6 9.49 -15.61 15.78
N LEU A 7 10.06 -15.99 16.93
CA LEU A 7 10.23 -15.02 18.04
C LEU A 7 11.62 -14.38 18.18
N ASN A 8 12.62 -14.76 17.39
CA ASN A 8 14.01 -14.30 17.62
C ASN A 8 14.66 -13.60 16.41
N ARG A 9 13.91 -12.86 15.59
CA ARG A 9 14.51 -11.73 14.88
C ARG A 9 14.44 -10.55 15.85
N PRO A 10 15.57 -10.05 16.39
CA PRO A 10 15.55 -8.74 17.01
C PRO A 10 15.22 -7.77 15.87
N LEU A 11 13.93 -7.44 15.72
CA LEU A 11 13.56 -6.11 15.21
C LEU A 11 14.47 -5.15 15.96
N ALA A 12 15.14 -4.25 15.24
CA ALA A 12 16.04 -3.25 15.81
C ALA A 12 15.28 -2.30 16.76
N ARG A 13 14.76 -2.84 17.86
CA ARG A 13 13.93 -2.24 18.90
C ARG A 13 14.80 -1.53 19.93
N HIS A 14 16.13 -1.51 19.78
CA HIS A 14 17.01 -0.93 20.79
C HIS A 14 17.14 0.60 20.69
N ASP A 15 16.71 1.23 19.60
CA ASP A 15 16.61 2.69 19.50
C ASP A 15 15.13 3.11 19.42
N PHE A 16 14.50 3.22 20.59
CA PHE A 16 13.13 3.73 20.71
C PHE A 16 13.11 5.25 20.55
N GLY A 17 13.23 5.74 19.32
CA GLY A 17 13.00 7.15 19.05
C GLY A 17 13.49 7.63 17.69
N ILE A 18 12.71 8.52 17.10
CA ILE A 18 13.19 9.46 16.09
C ILE A 18 13.90 10.57 16.87
N ALA A 19 15.08 11.01 16.41
CA ALA A 19 15.77 12.13 17.04
C ALA A 19 14.86 13.39 17.04
N PRO A 20 14.74 14.13 18.16
CA PRO A 20 13.75 15.20 18.31
C PRO A 20 13.74 16.24 17.18
N GLU A 21 14.90 16.52 16.59
CA GLU A 21 15.10 17.42 15.46
C GLU A 21 14.33 17.03 14.19
N HIS A 22 14.00 15.74 14.00
CA HIS A 22 13.26 15.27 12.83
C HIS A 22 11.75 15.23 13.04
N ASN A 23 11.24 15.41 14.26
CA ASN A 23 9.80 15.35 14.57
C ASN A 23 8.99 16.36 13.74
N GLN A 24 9.53 17.56 13.52
CA GLN A 24 8.87 18.58 12.71
C GLN A 24 8.78 18.16 11.24
N SER A 25 9.83 17.55 10.69
CA SER A 25 9.86 17.04 9.32
C SER A 25 8.83 15.91 9.13
N VAL A 26 8.77 14.97 10.08
CA VAL A 26 7.77 13.89 10.08
C VAL A 26 6.36 14.46 10.12
N ARG A 27 6.02 15.31 11.11
CA ARG A 27 4.68 15.91 11.20
C ARG A 27 4.29 16.68 9.95
N SER A 28 5.23 17.45 9.39
CA SER A 28 5.00 18.21 8.15
C SER A 28 4.73 17.27 6.97
N PHE A 29 5.45 16.15 6.88
CA PHE A 29 5.21 15.12 5.87
C PHE A 29 3.82 14.47 6.02
N MET A 30 3.45 14.07 7.24
CA MET A 30 2.14 13.47 7.53
C MET A 30 1.00 14.43 7.16
N ALA A 31 1.12 15.70 7.56
CA ALA A 31 0.13 16.73 7.26
C ALA A 31 -0.02 16.97 5.74
N ARG A 32 1.09 16.97 4.99
CA ARG A 32 1.04 17.04 3.52
C ARG A 32 0.34 15.83 2.92
N CYS A 33 0.64 14.62 3.39
CA CYS A 33 -0.04 13.41 2.90
C CYS A 33 -1.55 13.46 3.19
N ALA A 34 -1.96 13.89 4.38
CA ALA A 34 -3.38 14.05 4.71
C ALA A 34 -4.07 15.09 3.80
N SER A 35 -3.45 16.25 3.60
CA SER A 35 -3.97 17.30 2.72
C SER A 35 -4.07 16.84 1.25
N ASP A 36 -2.98 16.27 0.71
CA ASP A 36 -2.93 15.75 -0.66
C ASP A 36 -3.96 14.63 -0.87
N GLY A 37 -4.02 13.66 0.05
CA GLY A 37 -4.94 12.53 -0.02
C GLY A 37 -6.41 12.95 0.09
N GLY A 38 -6.71 13.93 0.95
CA GLY A 38 -8.05 14.54 1.04
C GLY A 38 -8.44 15.25 -0.26
N LEU A 39 -7.52 16.03 -0.84
CA LEU A 39 -7.75 16.71 -2.12
C LEU A 39 -7.94 15.73 -3.28
N MET A 40 -7.14 14.66 -3.33
CA MET A 40 -7.28 13.57 -4.29
C MET A 40 -8.65 12.91 -4.19
N SER A 41 -9.09 12.60 -2.97
CA SER A 41 -10.40 11.98 -2.72
C SER A 41 -11.55 12.90 -3.15
N LEU A 42 -11.49 14.18 -2.80
CA LEU A 42 -12.49 15.19 -3.19
C LEU A 42 -12.57 15.34 -4.72
N ARG A 43 -11.42 15.42 -5.40
CA ARG A 43 -11.36 15.55 -6.87
C ARG A 43 -11.84 14.31 -7.58
N GLY A 44 -11.46 13.13 -7.09
CA GLY A 44 -11.95 11.84 -7.59
C GLY A 44 -13.48 11.76 -7.54
N ASN A 45 -14.07 12.13 -6.40
CA ASN A 45 -15.52 12.14 -6.20
C ASN A 45 -16.24 13.23 -7.04
N GLY A 46 -15.54 14.29 -7.41
CA GLY A 46 -16.08 15.36 -8.26
C GLY A 46 -16.18 14.99 -9.75
N ILE A 47 -15.59 13.86 -10.17
CA ILE A 47 -15.66 13.41 -11.57
C ILE A 47 -17.05 12.84 -11.85
N ARG A 48 -17.74 13.45 -12.82
CA ARG A 48 -19.08 13.00 -13.23
C ARG A 48 -19.02 11.59 -13.81
N SER A 49 -19.95 10.73 -13.41
CA SER A 49 -20.07 9.35 -13.95
C SER A 49 -20.18 9.31 -15.48
N GLN A 50 -20.81 10.32 -16.10
CA GLN A 50 -20.87 10.45 -17.56
C GLN A 50 -19.49 10.62 -18.21
N THR A 51 -18.55 11.32 -17.55
CA THR A 51 -17.18 11.48 -18.04
C THR A 51 -16.46 10.14 -18.03
N ILE A 52 -16.64 9.34 -16.99
CA ILE A 52 -16.08 7.99 -16.88
C ILE A 52 -16.71 7.06 -17.92
N ALA A 53 -18.03 7.07 -18.07
CA ALA A 53 -18.73 6.30 -19.09
C ALA A 53 -18.24 6.65 -20.51
N ASN A 54 -18.02 7.94 -20.79
CA ASN A 54 -17.43 8.40 -22.04
C ASN A 54 -16.00 7.87 -22.23
N ALA A 55 -15.19 7.85 -21.17
CA ALA A 55 -13.82 7.35 -21.20
C ALA A 55 -13.73 5.85 -21.53
N VAL A 56 -14.75 5.07 -21.16
CA VAL A 56 -14.80 3.63 -21.42
C VAL A 56 -15.47 3.29 -22.75
N ALA A 57 -16.61 3.90 -23.05
CA ALA A 57 -17.54 3.43 -24.09
C ALA A 57 -17.38 4.12 -25.44
N LYS A 58 -16.78 5.32 -25.50
CA LYS A 58 -16.64 6.06 -26.77
C LYS A 58 -15.52 5.51 -27.65
N GLY A 59 -15.61 5.87 -28.93
CA GLY A 59 -14.52 5.73 -29.90
C GLY A 59 -13.25 6.49 -29.46
N PRO A 60 -12.09 6.21 -30.07
CA PRO A 60 -10.77 6.63 -29.58
C PRO A 60 -10.69 8.10 -29.18
N ILE A 61 -11.08 9.01 -30.08
CA ILE A 61 -11.01 10.47 -29.85
C ILE A 61 -11.86 10.90 -28.64
N GLY A 62 -13.07 10.36 -28.50
CA GLY A 62 -13.97 10.71 -27.41
C GLY A 62 -13.47 10.18 -26.05
N ARG A 63 -12.84 9.01 -26.09
CA ARG A 63 -12.20 8.39 -24.93
C ARG A 63 -10.97 9.15 -24.47
N ASP A 64 -10.08 9.53 -25.39
CA ASP A 64 -8.86 10.26 -25.04
C ASP A 64 -9.18 11.63 -24.43
N ARG A 65 -10.18 12.34 -24.97
CA ARG A 65 -10.67 13.60 -24.38
C ARG A 65 -11.21 13.42 -22.96
N ALA A 66 -11.96 12.34 -22.73
CA ALA A 66 -12.50 12.05 -21.41
C ALA A 66 -11.39 11.66 -20.41
N TRP A 67 -10.40 10.87 -20.83
CA TRP A 67 -9.23 10.56 -19.99
C TRP A 67 -8.41 11.80 -19.67
N GLN A 68 -8.13 12.67 -20.65
CA GLN A 68 -7.45 13.94 -20.40
C GLN A 68 -8.20 14.82 -19.40
N GLN A 69 -9.53 14.86 -19.46
CA GLN A 69 -10.33 15.60 -18.48
C GLN A 69 -10.18 15.02 -17.06
N ILE A 70 -10.20 13.70 -16.93
CA ILE A 70 -10.03 13.00 -15.65
C ILE A 70 -8.62 13.20 -15.11
N GLU A 71 -7.59 13.01 -15.94
CA GLU A 71 -6.18 13.15 -15.54
C GLU A 71 -5.84 14.58 -15.11
N ARG A 72 -6.38 15.60 -15.79
CA ARG A 72 -6.27 17.01 -15.34
C ARG A 72 -6.90 17.23 -13.97
N ALA A 73 -8.00 16.54 -13.67
CA ALA A 73 -8.64 16.64 -12.36
C ALA A 73 -7.83 15.92 -11.27
N MET A 74 -7.22 14.78 -11.58
CA MET A 74 -6.48 13.97 -10.60
C MET A 74 -5.10 14.54 -10.24
N VAL A 75 -4.56 15.52 -10.98
CA VAL A 75 -3.29 16.26 -10.75
C VAL A 75 -2.00 15.46 -10.55
N VAL A 76 -2.09 14.14 -10.40
CA VAL A 76 -0.97 13.20 -10.43
C VAL A 76 -1.18 12.26 -11.63
N PRO A 77 -0.09 11.84 -12.29
CA PRO A 77 -0.20 10.88 -13.38
C PRO A 77 -0.77 9.55 -12.87
N PRO A 78 -1.55 8.84 -13.71
CA PRO A 78 -1.99 7.50 -13.37
C PRO A 78 -0.79 6.56 -13.24
N LEU A 79 -0.83 5.66 -12.26
CA LEU A 79 0.09 4.53 -12.18
C LEU A 79 -0.16 3.54 -13.32
N VAL A 80 -1.43 3.34 -13.67
CA VAL A 80 -1.85 2.43 -14.76
C VAL A 80 -2.66 3.21 -15.78
N ALA A 81 -2.25 3.15 -17.05
CA ALA A 81 -2.84 3.91 -18.16
C ALA A 81 -3.31 3.02 -19.33
N GLU A 82 -4.10 1.99 -19.04
CA GLU A 82 -4.63 1.07 -20.06
C GLU A 82 -5.82 1.64 -20.83
N PRO A 83 -6.13 1.21 -22.07
CA PRO A 83 -7.16 1.83 -22.90
C PRO A 83 -8.55 2.00 -22.24
N ARG A 84 -8.88 1.16 -21.25
CA ARG A 84 -10.19 1.15 -20.57
C ARG A 84 -10.11 1.39 -19.06
N VAL A 85 -8.93 1.48 -18.46
CA VAL A 85 -8.79 1.69 -17.01
C VAL A 85 -7.66 2.66 -16.71
N ARG A 86 -7.91 3.49 -15.72
CA ARG A 86 -6.91 4.33 -15.07
C ARG A 86 -6.88 4.00 -13.60
N VAL A 87 -5.67 3.84 -13.07
CA VAL A 87 -5.45 3.67 -11.63
C VAL A 87 -4.46 4.71 -11.16
N TRP A 88 -4.83 5.44 -10.13
CA TRP A 88 -3.96 6.37 -9.41
C TRP A 88 -3.63 5.80 -8.05
N ARG A 89 -2.50 6.27 -7.54
CA ARG A 89 -2.08 6.02 -6.19
C ARG A 89 -1.73 7.32 -5.50
N TYR A 90 -1.98 7.37 -4.21
CA TYR A 90 -1.63 8.52 -3.41
C TYR A 90 -1.44 8.10 -1.96
N LEU A 91 -0.73 8.95 -1.24
CA LEU A 91 -0.50 8.80 0.18
C LEU A 91 -1.58 9.54 0.94
N ILE A 92 -2.05 8.97 2.04
CA ILE A 92 -2.93 9.63 2.99
C ILE A 92 -2.43 9.36 4.41
N GLY A 93 -2.62 10.31 5.32
CA GLY A 93 -2.51 10.01 6.76
C GLY A 93 -3.59 9.01 7.16
N ARG A 94 -3.25 8.04 8.01
CA ARG A 94 -4.22 7.08 8.51
C ARG A 94 -5.04 7.71 9.63
N ASP A 95 -6.35 7.79 9.46
CA ASP A 95 -7.26 8.42 10.42
C ASP A 95 -7.56 7.55 11.67
N HIS A 96 -7.07 6.31 11.68
CA HIS A 96 -7.28 5.37 12.77
C HIS A 96 -5.97 4.61 13.08
N PRO A 97 -5.63 4.43 14.36
CA PRO A 97 -4.38 3.77 14.74
C PRO A 97 -4.38 2.32 14.25
N PHE A 98 -3.21 1.84 13.83
CA PHE A 98 -3.03 0.42 13.54
C PHE A 98 -2.92 -0.34 14.87
N VAL A 99 -4.02 -1.01 15.25
CA VAL A 99 -4.11 -1.82 16.46
C VAL A 99 -3.74 -3.26 16.13
N LEU A 100 -2.64 -3.74 16.70
CA LEU A 100 -2.28 -5.15 16.67
C LEU A 100 -3.06 -5.94 17.73
N PRO A 101 -3.35 -7.23 17.51
CA PRO A 101 -4.08 -8.06 18.47
C PRO A 101 -3.43 -8.14 19.86
N ASP A 102 -2.11 -7.99 19.94
CA ASP A 102 -1.32 -7.98 21.18
C ASP A 102 -1.12 -6.58 21.76
N ASP A 103 -1.66 -5.53 21.13
CA ASP A 103 -1.60 -4.19 21.69
C ASP A 103 -2.44 -4.11 22.96
N ARG A 104 -1.77 -3.78 24.06
CA ARG A 104 -2.46 -3.51 25.32
C ARG A 104 -3.31 -2.24 25.17
N PRO A 105 -4.54 -2.21 25.71
CA PRO A 105 -5.32 -0.99 25.83
C PRO A 105 -4.46 0.14 26.44
N GLY A 106 -4.43 1.31 25.79
CA GLY A 106 -3.61 2.46 26.20
C GLY A 106 -2.16 2.47 25.69
N LYS A 107 -1.66 1.39 25.05
CA LYS A 107 -0.37 1.37 24.33
C LYS A 107 -0.53 1.40 22.81
N ALA A 108 -1.66 0.93 22.29
CA ALA A 108 -1.98 0.90 20.85
C ALA A 108 -1.98 2.28 20.17
N SER A 109 -2.11 3.36 20.97
CA SER A 109 -2.38 4.73 20.52
C SER A 109 -1.21 5.69 20.66
N LEU A 110 -0.05 5.25 21.13
CA LEU A 110 1.12 6.11 21.31
C LEU A 110 2.18 5.74 20.26
N GLY A 111 2.18 6.45 19.12
CA GLY A 111 3.25 6.37 18.12
C GLY A 111 3.05 5.35 17.00
N ARG A 112 1.82 5.24 16.46
CA ARG A 112 1.58 4.53 15.19
C ARG A 112 0.73 5.36 14.24
N ASP A 113 0.97 6.67 14.23
CA ASP A 113 0.55 7.48 13.10
C ASP A 113 1.22 6.87 11.87
N ALA A 114 0.44 6.66 10.82
CA ALA A 114 0.93 5.99 9.63
C ALA A 114 0.49 6.73 8.38
N VAL A 115 1.32 6.67 7.35
CA VAL A 115 0.91 7.01 6.00
C VAL A 115 0.51 5.73 5.31
N GLU A 116 -0.67 5.72 4.72
CA GLU A 116 -1.18 4.60 3.93
C GLU A 116 -1.13 4.92 2.45
N VAL A 117 -0.77 3.92 1.64
CA VAL A 117 -0.94 4.00 0.20
C VAL A 117 -2.37 3.63 -0.14
N ARG A 118 -3.09 4.56 -0.76
CA ARG A 118 -4.44 4.36 -1.28
C ARG A 118 -4.43 4.41 -2.80
N TYR A 119 -5.49 3.85 -3.36
CA TYR A 119 -5.74 3.91 -4.79
C TYR A 119 -7.08 4.56 -5.11
N ALA A 120 -7.15 5.10 -6.31
CA ALA A 120 -8.40 5.42 -6.99
C ALA A 120 -8.36 4.75 -8.37
N ALA A 121 -9.43 4.05 -8.72
CA ALA A 121 -9.53 3.33 -9.97
C ALA A 121 -10.82 3.73 -10.70
N MET A 122 -10.68 4.03 -11.98
CA MET A 122 -11.78 4.45 -12.84
C MET A 122 -11.66 3.73 -14.18
N GLY A 123 -12.77 3.21 -14.67
CA GLY A 123 -12.81 2.60 -15.98
C GLY A 123 -13.61 1.32 -16.00
N ASN A 124 -13.27 0.42 -16.91
CA ASN A 124 -13.94 -0.86 -17.07
C ASN A 124 -12.94 -2.00 -16.89
N LEU A 125 -13.10 -2.73 -15.80
CA LEU A 125 -12.38 -3.95 -15.52
C LEU A 125 -13.23 -5.16 -15.87
N HIS A 126 -12.70 -6.35 -15.66
CA HIS A 126 -13.40 -7.61 -15.94
C HIS A 126 -14.77 -7.73 -15.23
N THR A 127 -14.93 -7.04 -14.11
CA THR A 127 -16.17 -7.01 -13.30
C THR A 127 -17.15 -5.91 -13.70
N GLY A 128 -16.82 -5.09 -14.70
CA GLY A 128 -17.65 -4.00 -15.21
C GLY A 128 -17.06 -2.62 -14.96
N LEU A 129 -17.93 -1.60 -15.06
CA LEU A 129 -17.55 -0.22 -14.82
C LEU A 129 -17.22 -0.04 -13.33
N ILE A 130 -15.98 0.32 -13.04
CA ILE A 130 -15.51 0.62 -11.70
C ILE A 130 -15.29 2.13 -11.53
N MET A 131 -15.74 2.63 -10.39
CA MET A 131 -15.35 3.91 -9.83
C MET A 131 -15.23 3.67 -8.34
N GLY A 132 -14.00 3.52 -7.86
CA GLY A 132 -13.77 3.13 -6.47
C GLY A 132 -12.37 3.48 -6.02
N GLY A 133 -12.23 3.61 -4.70
CA GLY A 133 -10.95 3.79 -4.06
C GLY A 133 -10.89 2.97 -2.79
N GLY A 134 -9.68 2.68 -2.35
CA GLY A 134 -9.45 1.79 -1.22
C GLY A 134 -8.03 1.90 -0.71
N SER A 135 -7.74 1.14 0.34
CA SER A 135 -6.38 0.93 0.79
C SER A 135 -5.67 -0.07 -0.13
N TRP A 136 -4.39 0.15 -0.43
CA TRP A 136 -3.49 -0.87 -0.98
C TRP A 136 -2.84 -1.73 0.09
N SER A 137 -3.36 -1.66 1.31
CA SER A 137 -2.93 -2.45 2.45
C SER A 137 -1.43 -2.33 2.71
N PHE A 138 -0.81 -1.22 2.31
CA PHE A 138 0.57 -0.88 2.67
C PHE A 138 0.56 0.42 3.45
N ALA A 139 1.09 0.38 4.66
CA ALA A 139 1.19 1.53 5.53
C ALA A 139 2.58 1.65 6.14
N VAL A 140 3.01 2.87 6.40
CA VAL A 140 4.34 3.21 6.89
C VAL A 140 4.21 4.06 8.13
N SER A 141 4.79 3.60 9.24
CA SER A 141 4.78 4.33 10.51
C SER A 141 5.52 5.66 10.42
N ASP A 142 5.10 6.62 11.24
CA ASP A 142 5.83 7.85 11.53
C ASP A 142 7.29 7.58 11.92
N HIS A 143 7.55 6.54 12.72
CA HIS A 143 8.89 6.06 13.06
C HIS A 143 9.71 5.70 11.82
N ALA A 144 9.17 4.90 10.89
CA ALA A 144 9.85 4.58 9.65
C ALA A 144 10.14 5.83 8.80
N VAL A 145 9.21 6.80 8.74
CA VAL A 145 9.44 8.08 8.07
C VAL A 145 10.56 8.88 8.75
N GLY A 146 10.57 8.94 10.08
CA GLY A 146 11.64 9.62 10.83
C GLY A 146 13.01 8.97 10.63
N ARG A 147 13.06 7.65 10.46
CA ARG A 147 14.29 6.95 10.11
C ARG A 147 14.84 7.30 8.74
N ILE A 148 13.97 7.57 7.75
CA ILE A 148 14.41 8.10 6.46
C ILE A 148 15.11 9.45 6.67
N TYR A 149 14.48 10.38 7.38
CA TYR A 149 15.08 11.70 7.65
C TYR A 149 16.39 11.61 8.44
N GLN A 150 16.48 10.68 9.38
CA GLN A 150 17.65 10.54 10.25
C GLN A 150 18.83 9.84 9.58
N ARG A 151 18.58 8.74 8.86
CA ARG A 151 19.64 7.85 8.34
C ARG A 151 19.91 8.04 6.86
N SER A 152 19.00 8.65 6.12
CA SER A 152 19.14 8.86 4.69
C SER A 152 18.79 10.30 4.33
N PRO A 153 19.59 11.28 4.80
CA PRO A 153 19.34 12.68 4.50
C PRO A 153 19.36 12.92 2.99
N GLY A 154 18.27 13.47 2.46
CA GLY A 154 18.13 13.78 1.03
C GLY A 154 17.21 12.86 0.24
N VAL A 155 16.81 11.69 0.76
CA VAL A 155 15.74 10.90 0.11
C VAL A 155 14.37 11.46 0.49
N ASP A 156 13.50 11.60 -0.51
CA ASP A 156 12.10 11.97 -0.32
C ASP A 156 11.31 10.78 0.24
N PRO A 157 10.75 10.87 1.47
CA PRO A 157 9.96 9.79 2.03
C PRO A 157 8.76 9.40 1.16
N ARG A 158 8.15 10.35 0.43
CA ARG A 158 7.04 10.04 -0.49
C ARG A 158 7.51 9.06 -1.56
N GLN A 159 8.64 9.36 -2.19
CA GLN A 159 9.20 8.51 -3.23
C GLN A 159 9.58 7.13 -2.67
N ALA A 160 10.28 7.07 -1.54
CA ALA A 160 10.67 5.81 -0.91
C ALA A 160 9.47 4.90 -0.62
N ILE A 161 8.38 5.46 -0.06
CA ILE A 161 7.14 4.71 0.22
C ILE A 161 6.51 4.18 -1.07
N LEU A 162 6.45 5.00 -2.12
CA LEU A 162 5.86 4.59 -3.40
C LEU A 162 6.70 3.53 -4.13
N GLU A 163 8.03 3.62 -4.05
CA GLU A 163 8.95 2.60 -4.58
C GLU A 163 8.79 1.26 -3.86
N ALA A 164 8.75 1.28 -2.52
CA ALA A 164 8.51 0.08 -1.72
C ALA A 164 7.18 -0.57 -2.09
N HIS A 165 6.14 0.26 -2.25
CA HIS A 165 4.84 -0.19 -2.71
C HIS A 165 4.89 -0.84 -4.11
N ASP A 166 5.62 -0.26 -5.07
CA ASP A 166 5.78 -0.87 -6.41
C ASP A 166 6.48 -2.23 -6.33
N GLY A 167 7.50 -2.34 -5.50
CA GLY A 167 8.16 -3.62 -5.22
C GLY A 167 7.14 -4.65 -4.73
N LEU A 168 6.29 -4.29 -3.79
CA LEU A 168 5.22 -5.16 -3.27
C LEU A 168 4.23 -5.61 -4.36
N LEU A 169 3.93 -4.76 -5.35
CA LEU A 169 3.07 -5.13 -6.47
C LEU A 169 3.70 -6.12 -7.46
N SER A 170 5.01 -6.38 -7.37
CA SER A 170 5.71 -7.39 -8.17
C SER A 170 5.57 -8.82 -7.61
N LEU A 171 5.00 -8.96 -6.41
CA LEU A 171 4.88 -10.23 -5.71
C LEU A 171 3.88 -11.18 -6.37
N THR A 172 4.28 -12.46 -6.45
CA THR A 172 3.39 -13.56 -6.82
C THR A 172 2.66 -14.09 -5.59
N ALA A 173 1.62 -14.91 -5.80
CA ALA A 173 0.92 -15.56 -4.69
C ALA A 173 1.84 -16.43 -3.83
N GLY A 174 2.83 -17.09 -4.44
CA GLY A 174 3.83 -17.89 -3.71
C GLY A 174 4.73 -17.03 -2.81
N ASP A 175 5.17 -15.85 -3.28
CA ASP A 175 5.96 -14.96 -2.44
C ASP A 175 5.13 -14.42 -1.26
N VAL A 176 3.86 -14.07 -1.51
CA VAL A 176 2.95 -13.62 -0.45
C VAL A 176 2.72 -14.70 0.60
N ALA A 177 2.57 -15.96 0.20
CA ALA A 177 2.46 -17.08 1.15
C ALA A 177 3.71 -17.22 2.03
N ILE A 178 4.91 -17.09 1.44
CA ILE A 178 6.18 -17.12 2.18
C ILE A 178 6.29 -15.91 3.12
N MET A 179 5.89 -14.71 2.66
CA MET A 179 5.89 -13.50 3.49
C MET A 179 4.94 -13.63 4.67
N LEU A 180 3.75 -14.20 4.47
CA LEU A 180 2.77 -14.45 5.52
C LEU A 180 3.27 -15.49 6.54
N ASP A 181 3.90 -16.57 6.08
CA ASP A 181 4.48 -17.60 6.94
C ASP A 181 5.59 -17.03 7.85
N ARG A 182 6.46 -16.17 7.28
CA ARG A 182 7.53 -15.52 8.04
C ARG A 182 7.08 -14.32 8.87
N GLY A 183 5.97 -13.68 8.51
CA GLY A 183 5.40 -12.51 9.18
C GLY A 183 6.22 -11.21 9.11
N PHE A 184 7.51 -11.29 8.77
CA PHE A 184 8.42 -10.14 8.66
C PHE A 184 9.21 -10.22 7.36
N TRP A 185 9.40 -9.08 6.69
CA TRP A 185 10.10 -9.01 5.43
C TRP A 185 10.87 -7.70 5.25
N THR A 186 11.82 -7.70 4.33
CA THR A 186 12.56 -6.50 3.89
C THR A 186 12.06 -6.06 2.53
N VAL A 187 11.48 -4.85 2.45
CA VAL A 187 10.96 -4.28 1.20
C VAL A 187 11.89 -3.16 0.73
N PRO A 188 12.56 -3.31 -0.42
CA PRO A 188 13.58 -2.37 -0.87
C PRO A 188 12.98 -1.07 -1.40
N THR A 189 13.82 -0.04 -1.39
CA THR A 189 13.68 1.24 -2.09
C THR A 189 14.99 1.51 -2.84
N ALA A 190 15.09 2.62 -3.56
CA ALA A 190 16.33 2.99 -4.24
C ALA A 190 17.51 3.28 -3.27
N SER A 191 17.23 3.63 -2.01
CA SER A 191 18.25 4.15 -1.07
C SER A 191 18.35 3.38 0.26
N GLY A 192 17.70 2.23 0.34
CA GLY A 192 17.58 1.44 1.57
C GLY A 192 16.35 0.53 1.53
N ALA A 193 15.81 0.16 2.68
CA ALA A 193 14.64 -0.72 2.73
C ALA A 193 13.75 -0.48 3.97
N PHE A 194 12.48 -0.80 3.83
CA PHE A 194 11.57 -0.92 4.96
C PHE A 194 11.62 -2.32 5.56
N LEU A 195 11.64 -2.40 6.88
CA LEU A 195 11.31 -3.64 7.58
C LEU A 195 9.81 -3.65 7.84
N VAL A 196 9.15 -4.63 7.27
CA VAL A 196 7.70 -4.72 7.26
C VAL A 196 7.19 -5.93 8.05
N ASN A 197 6.07 -5.73 8.72
CA ASN A 197 5.20 -6.76 9.24
C ASN A 197 4.17 -7.13 8.18
N VAL A 198 3.91 -8.42 7.99
CA VAL A 198 2.93 -8.93 7.02
C VAL A 198 1.87 -9.73 7.76
N ARG A 199 0.60 -9.37 7.52
CA ARG A 199 -0.55 -9.93 8.23
C ARG A 199 -1.68 -10.20 7.24
N MET A 200 -2.48 -11.23 7.50
CA MET A 200 -3.81 -11.32 6.89
C MET A 200 -4.77 -10.42 7.66
N MET A 201 -5.60 -9.67 6.94
CA MET A 201 -6.67 -8.88 7.50
C MET A 201 -7.97 -9.23 6.80
N VAL A 202 -9.05 -9.34 7.57
CA VAL A 202 -10.39 -9.39 7.00
C VAL A 202 -10.75 -7.98 6.55
N LEU A 203 -10.93 -7.78 5.26
CA LEU A 203 -11.40 -6.53 4.66
C LEU A 203 -12.90 -6.46 4.90
N ALA A 204 -13.28 -6.12 6.14
CA ALA A 204 -14.67 -5.96 6.50
C ALA A 204 -15.16 -4.58 6.03
N SER A 205 -16.00 -4.53 5.00
CA SER A 205 -17.05 -3.52 4.98
C SER A 205 -18.27 -4.11 5.69
N GLU A 206 -18.48 -3.64 6.91
CA GLU A 206 -19.77 -3.66 7.61
C GLU A 206 -20.29 -5.02 8.08
N LEU A 207 -20.99 -4.96 9.20
CA LEU A 207 -21.33 -6.04 10.13
C LEU A 207 -22.32 -7.10 9.60
N GLU A 208 -22.52 -7.23 8.29
CA GLU A 208 -23.61 -8.06 7.72
C GLU A 208 -23.19 -8.97 6.53
N ILE A 209 -21.90 -9.03 6.19
CA ILE A 209 -21.43 -9.95 5.13
C ILE A 209 -21.24 -11.36 5.72
N PRO A 210 -21.91 -12.41 5.17
CA PRO A 210 -21.70 -13.80 5.58
C PRO A 210 -20.22 -14.18 5.56
N ALA A 211 -19.77 -15.02 6.49
CA ALA A 211 -18.34 -15.35 6.64
C ALA A 211 -17.67 -15.86 5.34
N ARG A 212 -18.44 -16.55 4.48
CA ARG A 212 -18.01 -17.04 3.16
C ARG A 212 -17.72 -15.95 2.13
N ASP A 213 -18.30 -14.77 2.31
CA ASP A 213 -18.23 -13.63 1.40
C ASP A 213 -17.25 -12.56 1.93
N ARG A 214 -16.58 -12.84 3.07
CA ARG A 214 -15.56 -11.95 3.63
C ARG A 214 -14.31 -12.00 2.77
N GLU A 215 -13.92 -10.85 2.26
CA GLU A 215 -12.66 -10.71 1.56
C GLU A 215 -11.50 -10.69 2.57
N VAL A 216 -10.50 -11.54 2.35
CA VAL A 216 -9.25 -11.50 3.12
C VAL A 216 -8.20 -10.77 2.28
N GLY A 217 -7.68 -9.70 2.85
CA GLY A 217 -6.55 -8.93 2.33
C GLY A 217 -5.26 -9.30 3.02
N VAL A 218 -4.14 -8.97 2.38
CA VAL A 218 -2.83 -8.98 3.03
C VAL A 218 -2.47 -7.54 3.34
N PHE A 219 -2.11 -7.28 4.59
CA PHE A 219 -1.67 -5.99 5.08
C PHE A 219 -0.18 -6.02 5.40
N VAL A 220 0.53 -5.04 4.86
CA VAL A 220 1.96 -4.84 4.98
C VAL A 220 2.19 -3.54 5.74
N PHE A 221 2.84 -3.60 6.90
CA PHE A 221 3.08 -2.45 7.75
C PHE A 221 4.58 -2.23 7.94
N ALA A 222 5.12 -1.11 7.47
CA ALA A 222 6.52 -0.76 7.67
C ALA A 222 6.75 -0.13 9.05
N ASP A 223 7.37 -0.92 9.93
CA ASP A 223 7.71 -0.56 11.31
C ASP A 223 8.95 0.35 11.39
N THR A 224 9.89 0.19 10.46
CA THR A 224 11.11 0.99 10.41
C THR A 224 11.70 1.04 9.01
N TYR A 225 12.63 1.97 8.79
CA TYR A 225 13.46 2.08 7.61
C TYR A 225 14.93 1.84 7.97
N LEU A 226 15.65 1.15 7.10
CA LEU A 226 17.09 0.94 7.14
C LEU A 226 17.73 1.58 5.91
N ASP A 227 18.80 2.32 6.12
CA ASP A 227 19.74 2.70 5.09
C ASP A 227 20.42 1.46 4.49
N GLN A 228 20.87 1.59 3.24
CA GLN A 228 21.46 0.47 2.49
C GLN A 228 22.61 -0.21 3.24
N ASP A 229 23.47 0.58 3.89
CA ASP A 229 24.64 0.10 4.61
C ASP A 229 24.30 -0.62 5.94
N ALA A 230 23.07 -0.48 6.43
CA ALA A 230 22.58 -1.15 7.62
C ALA A 230 21.85 -2.48 7.33
N LEU A 231 21.71 -2.85 6.04
CA LEU A 231 21.10 -4.12 5.67
C LEU A 231 22.05 -5.27 5.98
N GLN A 232 21.52 -6.29 6.65
CA GLN A 232 22.22 -7.55 6.86
C GLN A 232 22.12 -8.44 5.60
N PRO A 233 23.03 -9.39 5.40
CA PRO A 233 23.02 -10.25 4.20
C PRO A 233 21.67 -10.96 3.93
N ALA A 234 20.95 -11.37 4.97
CA ALA A 234 19.63 -11.97 4.83
C ALA A 234 18.56 -10.96 4.33
N GLN A 235 18.66 -9.70 4.76
CA GLN A 235 17.76 -8.62 4.36
C GLN A 235 18.08 -8.14 2.94
N GLU A 236 19.36 -8.08 2.59
CA GLU A 236 19.81 -7.82 1.21
C GLU A 236 19.28 -8.90 0.24
N ALA A 237 19.32 -10.16 0.63
CA ALA A 237 18.78 -11.26 -0.18
C ALA A 237 17.26 -11.14 -0.37
N GLU A 238 16.51 -10.79 0.67
CA GLU A 238 15.06 -10.51 0.58
C GLU A 238 14.77 -9.31 -0.33
N ALA A 239 15.53 -8.22 -0.18
CA ALA A 239 15.43 -7.02 -1.01
C ALA A 239 15.72 -7.31 -2.49
N ALA A 240 16.76 -8.08 -2.79
CA ALA A 240 17.15 -8.43 -4.15
C ALA A 240 16.07 -9.23 -4.92
N LEU A 241 15.21 -9.98 -4.22
CA LEU A 241 14.10 -10.71 -4.86
C LEU A 241 13.07 -9.76 -5.46
N LEU A 242 12.80 -8.65 -4.78
CA LEU A 242 11.79 -7.67 -5.16
C LEU A 242 12.28 -6.73 -6.27
N GLN A 243 13.56 -6.34 -6.25
CA GLN A 243 14.13 -5.43 -7.26
C GLN A 243 14.23 -6.02 -8.68
N ARG A 244 14.16 -7.36 -8.83
CA ARG A 244 14.35 -8.04 -10.13
C ARG A 244 13.09 -8.14 -10.97
N ARG A 245 11.94 -7.65 -10.49
CA ARG A 245 10.64 -7.97 -11.07
C ARG A 245 9.85 -6.70 -11.39
N GLU A 246 9.31 -6.68 -12.60
CA GLU A 246 8.39 -5.62 -13.02
C GLU A 246 7.08 -5.69 -12.20
N PRO A 247 6.57 -4.55 -11.71
CA PRO A 247 5.32 -4.51 -10.97
C PRO A 247 4.13 -5.00 -11.80
N ARG A 248 3.21 -5.75 -11.17
CA ARG A 248 1.97 -6.24 -11.80
C ARG A 248 0.75 -5.49 -11.26
N TYR A 249 0.53 -4.29 -11.76
CA TYR A 249 -0.46 -3.36 -11.20
C TYR A 249 -1.92 -3.82 -11.24
N LEU A 250 -2.30 -4.70 -12.18
CA LEU A 250 -3.67 -5.22 -12.35
C LEU A 250 -3.81 -6.73 -12.07
N GLY A 251 -2.80 -7.35 -11.43
CA GLY A 251 -2.80 -8.80 -11.25
C GLY A 251 -1.78 -9.34 -10.24
N GLY A 252 -1.06 -8.47 -9.53
CA GLY A 252 -0.21 -8.86 -8.41
C GLY A 252 -1.03 -9.38 -7.24
N ALA A 253 -0.43 -10.23 -6.41
CA ALA A 253 -1.11 -10.85 -5.27
C ALA A 253 -1.58 -9.82 -4.22
N LEU A 254 -0.97 -8.64 -4.19
CA LEU A 254 -1.32 -7.52 -3.30
C LEU A 254 -2.19 -6.44 -3.95
N CYS A 255 -2.59 -6.62 -5.21
CA CYS A 255 -3.56 -5.73 -5.86
C CYS A 255 -4.89 -5.77 -5.06
N PRO A 256 -5.70 -4.71 -4.91
CA PRO A 256 -7.03 -4.76 -4.31
C PRO A 256 -7.95 -5.70 -5.09
N ALA A 257 -8.91 -6.39 -4.46
CA ALA A 257 -9.82 -7.24 -5.23
C ALA A 257 -10.60 -6.49 -6.30
N ALA A 258 -10.95 -5.22 -6.07
CA ALA A 258 -11.58 -4.38 -7.08
C ALA A 258 -10.76 -4.28 -8.39
N LEU A 259 -9.44 -4.51 -8.31
CA LEU A 259 -8.50 -4.47 -9.43
C LEU A 259 -8.03 -5.87 -9.88
N ARG A 260 -8.34 -6.94 -9.14
CA ARG A 260 -7.97 -8.31 -9.50
C ARG A 260 -8.96 -8.87 -10.53
N PRO A 261 -8.51 -9.70 -11.50
CA PRO A 261 -9.43 -10.59 -12.18
C PRO A 261 -10.10 -11.51 -11.15
N PRO A 262 -11.39 -11.90 -11.35
CA PRO A 262 -12.06 -12.82 -10.44
C PRO A 262 -11.24 -14.11 -10.31
N ILE A 263 -10.87 -14.45 -9.07
CA ILE A 263 -10.24 -15.73 -8.76
C ILE A 263 -11.37 -16.74 -8.61
N HIS A 264 -11.53 -17.63 -9.59
CA HIS A 264 -12.37 -18.80 -9.42
C HIS A 264 -11.65 -19.78 -8.50
N LEU A 265 -11.89 -19.68 -7.19
CA LEU A 265 -11.48 -20.73 -6.26
C LEU A 265 -12.35 -21.96 -6.54
N PRO A 266 -11.77 -23.15 -6.77
CA PRO A 266 -12.56 -24.35 -6.90
C PRO A 266 -13.36 -24.57 -5.61
N PRO A 267 -14.60 -25.11 -5.68
CA PRO A 267 -15.47 -25.27 -4.51
C PRO A 267 -14.81 -26.01 -3.33
N GLU A 268 -13.82 -26.87 -3.59
CA GLU A 268 -13.09 -27.60 -2.55
C GLU A 268 -12.10 -26.71 -1.75
N ALA A 269 -11.69 -25.54 -2.28
CA ALA A 269 -10.77 -24.62 -1.61
C ALA A 269 -11.45 -23.64 -0.64
N LEU A 270 -12.79 -23.65 -0.58
CA LEU A 270 -13.62 -22.81 0.29
C LEU A 270 -14.20 -23.58 1.49
N GLN A 271 -13.86 -24.87 1.65
CA GLN A 271 -14.25 -25.74 2.77
C GLN A 271 -13.11 -25.87 3.78
#